data_AF-A0A652NNU3-F1
#
_entry.id   AF-A0A652NNU3-F1
#
_cell.length_a   1.000
_cell.length_b   1.000
_cell.length_c   1.000
_cell.angle_alpha   90.00
_cell.angle_beta   90.00
_cell.angle_gamma   90.00
#
_symmetry.space_group_name_H-M   'P 1'
#
loop_
_entity.id
_entity.type
_entity.pdbx_description
1 polymer ?
#
loop_
_entity_poly.entity_id
_entity_poly.type
_entity_poly.pdbx_seq_one_letter_code
_entity_poly.pdbx_strand_id
1 'polypeptide(L)'
;MQQVAAQATEPAGPAGPTALVEQLRQAPAGGAGVVSRLAAAGEAAVPALLAARPEFEQSGRPEIAQALREIGPPALRAAVAASLGSDTPPDERELARLLGLFDARCVDELTLLLEHPSPAVRGAALTALRGLGPAARPALAAVLPLLGDRRKESSARRFLEAMDPSAVGELLAVRENGPGRLRRHALHALAHLGACDALPARDRAALERLVRIKLLDDRLPDETWDFHWVVVPGDTYEAAFEALGLHDRIPATLAMGLSGRVHDEAVVARADGTELAVQRVFVTPEIAGWRLFFGRSLVNCPDDGSLERLAEACGRAHYHFRDGYEDSHHWALAERGRGVVRSFRTYREPAWTGEPLPWEEPQTEDPLWEPGMYEPNASLEWDAHAVAGRLTVDPEEIDEDTPMTGHGWFAVTAPGAGHGVFPGALSI
;
A
#
# COMPACT_ATOMS: atom_id res chain seq x y z
N MET A 1 0.13 -47.26 72.42
CA MET A 1 -0.59 -46.57 71.32
C MET A 1 0.41 -45.62 70.66
N GLN A 2 0.52 -45.73 69.33
CA GLN A 2 1.66 -45.33 68.51
C GLN A 2 2.06 -43.85 68.61
N GLN A 3 3.35 -43.63 68.87
CA GLN A 3 4.09 -42.42 68.50
C GLN A 3 4.29 -42.42 66.98
N VAL A 4 3.66 -41.48 66.26
CA VAL A 4 4.00 -41.19 64.87
C VAL A 4 4.91 -39.97 64.88
N ALA A 5 6.16 -40.19 64.48
CA ALA A 5 7.18 -39.17 64.34
C ALA A 5 6.75 -38.13 63.30
N ALA A 6 6.72 -36.87 63.71
CA ALA A 6 6.68 -35.73 62.82
C ALA A 6 8.03 -35.67 62.08
N GLN A 7 8.05 -36.10 60.81
CA GLN A 7 9.10 -35.74 59.89
C GLN A 7 8.86 -34.28 59.47
N ALA A 8 9.70 -33.40 60.01
CA ALA A 8 9.84 -32.04 59.52
C ALA A 8 10.41 -32.10 58.10
N THR A 9 9.61 -31.72 57.11
CA THR A 9 10.07 -31.47 55.75
C THR A 9 10.91 -30.18 55.78
N GLU A 10 12.22 -30.31 55.57
CA GLU A 10 13.10 -29.18 55.27
C GLU A 10 12.54 -28.38 54.08
N PRO A 11 12.70 -27.04 54.03
CA PRO A 11 12.28 -26.26 52.88
C PRO A 11 13.17 -26.65 51.69
N ALA A 12 12.58 -27.27 50.68
CA ALA A 12 13.26 -27.49 49.40
C ALA A 12 13.81 -26.15 48.90
N GLY A 13 15.10 -26.10 48.59
CA GLY A 13 15.74 -24.94 47.96
C GLY A 13 14.98 -24.53 46.68
N PRO A 14 15.16 -23.29 46.19
CA PRO A 14 14.42 -22.81 45.03
C PRO A 14 14.61 -23.78 43.86
N ALA A 15 13.51 -24.38 43.39
CA ALA A 15 13.53 -25.35 42.30
C ALA A 15 14.17 -24.71 41.06
N GLY A 16 15.16 -25.38 40.47
CA GLY A 16 15.87 -24.87 39.29
C GLY A 16 14.94 -24.73 38.06
N PRO A 17 15.34 -23.94 37.04
CA PRO A 17 14.47 -23.63 35.90
C PRO A 17 13.88 -24.84 35.17
N THR A 18 14.65 -25.91 34.99
CA THR A 18 14.16 -27.16 34.36
C THR A 18 13.05 -27.82 35.18
N ALA A 19 13.17 -27.81 36.51
CA ALA A 19 12.15 -28.36 37.40
C ALA A 19 10.88 -27.51 37.40
N LEU A 20 11.00 -26.19 37.25
CA LEU A 20 9.85 -25.29 37.10
C LEU A 20 9.13 -25.50 35.76
N VAL A 21 9.86 -25.75 34.67
CA VAL A 21 9.25 -26.13 33.38
C VAL A 21 8.48 -27.45 33.49
N GLU A 22 9.04 -28.44 34.18
CA GLU A 22 8.36 -29.72 34.42
C GLU A 22 7.06 -29.54 35.25
N GLN A 23 7.09 -28.65 36.25
CA GLN A 23 5.89 -28.27 36.99
C GLN A 23 4.82 -27.64 36.07
N LEU A 24 5.22 -26.84 35.07
CA LEU A 24 4.27 -26.30 34.09
C LEU A 24 3.65 -27.40 33.23
N ARG A 25 4.41 -28.42 32.80
CA ARG A 25 3.88 -29.55 32.03
C ARG A 25 2.77 -30.28 32.77
N GLN A 26 2.98 -30.52 34.06
CA GLN A 26 2.07 -31.27 34.92
C GLN A 26 0.87 -30.44 35.41
N ALA A 27 0.92 -29.10 35.28
CA ALA A 27 -0.16 -28.23 35.72
C ALA A 27 -1.34 -28.20 34.71
N PRO A 28 -2.57 -28.50 35.14
CA PRO A 28 -3.75 -28.45 34.29
C PRO A 28 -4.25 -27.01 34.12
N ALA A 29 -3.61 -26.25 33.23
CA ALA A 29 -3.89 -24.85 32.86
C ALA A 29 -3.89 -23.83 34.03
N GLY A 30 -3.04 -22.79 33.94
CA GLY A 30 -2.97 -21.73 34.97
C GLY A 30 -1.78 -21.84 35.91
N GLY A 31 -0.57 -21.86 35.34
CA GLY A 31 0.70 -21.91 36.07
C GLY A 31 1.27 -20.55 36.50
N ALA A 32 0.46 -19.54 36.80
CA ALA A 32 0.92 -18.15 37.01
C ALA A 32 2.05 -18.04 38.06
N GLY A 33 1.93 -18.73 39.20
CA GLY A 33 2.99 -18.74 40.21
C GLY A 33 4.27 -19.49 39.80
N VAL A 34 4.19 -20.40 38.82
CA VAL A 34 5.37 -21.05 38.23
C VAL A 34 6.02 -20.12 37.20
N VAL A 35 5.22 -19.43 36.39
CA VAL A 35 5.67 -18.40 35.45
C VAL A 35 6.42 -17.28 36.16
N SER A 36 5.88 -16.72 37.26
CA SER A 36 6.57 -15.67 38.01
C SER A 36 7.90 -16.13 38.62
N ARG A 37 8.01 -17.41 39.03
CA ARG A 37 9.27 -17.97 39.52
C ARG A 37 10.29 -18.18 38.40
N LEU A 38 9.83 -18.62 37.22
CA LEU A 38 10.66 -18.69 36.02
C LEU A 38 11.15 -17.30 35.60
N ALA A 39 10.28 -16.29 35.66
CA ALA A 39 10.64 -14.90 35.37
C ALA A 39 11.65 -14.35 36.38
N ALA A 40 11.46 -14.62 37.67
CA ALA A 40 12.39 -14.22 38.73
C ALA A 40 13.77 -14.89 38.62
N ALA A 41 13.85 -16.10 38.04
CA ALA A 41 15.12 -16.75 37.72
C ALA A 41 15.87 -16.07 36.55
N GLY A 42 15.21 -15.18 35.81
CA GLY A 42 15.83 -14.32 34.80
C GLY A 42 16.51 -15.10 33.67
N GLU A 43 17.68 -14.64 33.26
CA GLU A 43 18.44 -15.21 32.14
C GLU A 43 18.76 -16.70 32.30
N ALA A 44 18.94 -17.17 33.54
CA ALA A 44 19.21 -18.59 33.84
C ALA A 44 18.05 -19.52 33.44
N ALA A 45 16.82 -19.01 33.33
CA ALA A 45 15.68 -19.80 32.91
C ALA A 45 15.52 -19.89 31.38
N VAL A 46 16.16 -19.02 30.63
CA VAL A 46 15.95 -18.88 29.18
C VAL A 46 16.25 -20.16 28.40
N PRO A 47 17.36 -20.89 28.63
CA PRO A 47 17.62 -22.14 27.90
C PRO A 47 16.53 -23.20 28.11
N ALA A 48 16.03 -23.34 29.34
CA ALA A 48 14.97 -24.28 29.67
C ALA A 48 13.63 -23.89 29.03
N LEU A 49 13.31 -22.59 29.02
CA LEU A 49 12.12 -22.05 28.38
C LEU A 49 12.14 -22.24 26.85
N LEU A 50 13.28 -21.97 26.20
CA LEU A 50 13.44 -22.16 24.75
C LEU A 50 13.32 -23.62 24.34
N ALA A 51 13.91 -24.53 25.12
CA ALA A 51 13.83 -25.97 24.86
C ALA A 51 12.39 -26.52 24.95
N ALA A 52 11.59 -25.99 25.88
CA ALA A 52 10.19 -26.40 26.05
C ALA A 52 9.20 -25.67 25.13
N ARG A 53 9.62 -24.58 24.46
CA ARG A 53 8.74 -23.74 23.62
C ARG A 53 7.96 -24.53 22.56
N PRO A 54 8.55 -25.44 21.76
CA PRO A 54 7.82 -26.10 20.67
C PRO A 54 6.62 -26.93 21.18
N GLU A 55 6.78 -27.60 22.32
CA GLU A 55 5.73 -28.39 22.98
C GLU A 55 4.56 -27.50 23.43
N PHE A 56 4.87 -26.39 24.08
CA PHE A 56 3.87 -25.43 24.57
C PHE A 56 3.19 -24.67 23.43
N GLU A 57 3.91 -24.35 22.35
CA GLU A 57 3.34 -23.75 21.13
C GLU A 57 2.34 -24.70 20.46
N GLN A 58 2.69 -25.97 20.28
CA GLN A 58 1.79 -26.99 19.74
C GLN A 58 0.54 -27.21 20.60
N SER A 59 0.69 -27.06 21.92
CA SER A 59 -0.40 -27.22 22.89
C SER A 59 -1.25 -25.94 23.07
N GLY A 60 -0.90 -24.82 22.43
CA GLY A 60 -1.60 -23.53 22.60
C GLY A 60 -1.45 -22.93 24.00
N ARG A 61 -0.41 -23.31 24.75
CA ARG A 61 -0.20 -22.96 26.16
C ARG A 61 0.74 -21.74 26.27
N PRO A 62 0.26 -20.57 26.76
CA PRO A 62 1.02 -19.31 26.69
C PRO A 62 2.08 -19.15 27.78
N GLU A 63 2.21 -20.07 28.73
CA GLU A 63 3.04 -19.90 29.93
C GLU A 63 4.53 -19.67 29.62
N ILE A 64 5.08 -20.36 28.62
CA ILE A 64 6.48 -20.17 28.19
C ILE A 64 6.66 -18.77 27.58
N ALA A 65 5.74 -18.36 26.70
CA ALA A 65 5.76 -17.04 26.09
C ALA A 65 5.61 -15.93 27.14
N GLN A 66 4.75 -16.13 28.14
CA GLN A 66 4.56 -15.20 29.24
C GLN A 66 5.84 -15.08 30.09
N ALA A 67 6.47 -16.20 30.45
CA ALA A 67 7.73 -16.17 31.22
C ALA A 67 8.84 -15.44 30.46
N LEU A 68 9.03 -15.74 29.16
CA LEU A 68 10.02 -15.07 28.31
C LEU A 68 9.76 -13.56 28.24
N ARG A 69 8.49 -13.17 28.06
CA ARG A 69 8.08 -11.76 28.07
C ARG A 69 8.37 -11.10 29.41
N GLU A 70 8.01 -11.72 30.53
CA GLU A 70 8.24 -11.15 31.88
C GLU A 70 9.74 -10.90 32.15
N ILE A 71 10.63 -11.80 31.71
CA ILE A 71 12.09 -11.60 31.81
C ILE A 71 12.56 -10.40 30.97
N GLY A 72 11.99 -10.21 29.77
CA GLY A 72 12.24 -9.02 28.94
C GLY A 72 13.60 -9.05 28.23
N PRO A 73 14.34 -7.91 28.17
CA PRO A 73 15.54 -7.78 27.34
C PRO A 73 16.63 -8.86 27.50
N PRO A 74 16.98 -9.34 28.72
CA PRO A 74 17.95 -10.42 28.88
C PRO A 74 17.50 -11.71 28.18
N ALA A 75 16.20 -12.05 28.26
CA ALA A 75 15.65 -13.21 27.57
C ALA A 75 15.69 -13.05 26.06
N LEU A 76 15.46 -11.84 25.52
CA LEU A 76 15.58 -11.61 24.08
C LEU A 76 17.01 -11.85 23.60
N ARG A 77 18.02 -11.29 24.29
CA ARG A 77 19.43 -11.47 23.91
C ARG A 77 19.85 -12.94 23.96
N ALA A 78 19.49 -13.63 25.04
CA ALA A 78 19.78 -15.06 25.19
C ALA A 78 19.03 -15.91 24.14
N ALA A 79 17.80 -15.56 23.79
CA ALA A 79 17.02 -16.21 22.74
C ALA A 79 17.68 -16.08 21.36
N VAL A 80 18.12 -14.87 20.99
CA VAL A 80 18.86 -14.64 19.74
C VAL A 80 20.16 -15.42 19.71
N ALA A 81 20.94 -15.39 20.81
CA ALA A 81 22.20 -16.10 20.90
C ALA A 81 22.02 -17.62 20.76
N ALA A 82 21.03 -18.20 21.45
CA ALA A 82 20.71 -19.63 21.36
C ALA A 82 20.26 -20.03 19.95
N SER A 83 19.42 -19.21 19.33
CA SER A 83 18.96 -19.41 17.95
C SER A 83 20.09 -19.35 16.92
N LEU A 84 21.11 -18.52 17.12
CA LEU A 84 22.25 -18.42 16.19
C LEU A 84 23.32 -19.50 16.43
N GLY A 85 23.33 -20.09 17.63
CA GLY A 85 24.26 -21.15 18.00
C GLY A 85 23.78 -22.57 17.66
N SER A 86 22.57 -22.74 17.11
CA SER A 86 22.05 -24.06 16.73
C SER A 86 22.67 -24.58 15.43
N ASP A 87 22.84 -25.91 15.34
CA ASP A 87 23.39 -26.60 14.16
C ASP A 87 22.57 -26.32 12.88
N THR A 88 21.28 -26.05 13.05
CA THR A 88 20.38 -25.57 12.00
C THR A 88 20.01 -24.12 12.32
N PRO A 89 20.48 -23.12 11.57
CA PRO A 89 20.10 -21.74 11.79
C PRO A 89 18.59 -21.57 11.50
N PRO A 90 17.83 -20.91 12.38
CA PRO A 90 16.40 -20.73 12.18
C PRO A 90 16.14 -19.81 11.00
N ASP A 91 15.04 -20.07 10.30
CA ASP A 91 14.57 -19.17 9.26
C ASP A 91 14.00 -17.86 9.86
N GLU A 92 13.78 -16.87 9.00
CA GLU A 92 13.24 -15.57 9.40
C GLU A 92 11.88 -15.67 10.09
N ARG A 93 11.02 -16.62 9.68
CA ARG A 93 9.66 -16.76 10.19
C ARG A 93 9.65 -17.34 11.60
N GLU A 94 10.55 -18.26 11.90
CA GLU A 94 10.75 -18.78 13.25
C GLU A 94 11.31 -17.70 14.18
N LEU A 95 12.35 -16.99 13.74
CA LEU A 95 12.91 -15.88 14.50
C LEU A 95 11.87 -14.78 14.74
N ALA A 96 11.07 -14.41 13.74
CA ALA A 96 10.03 -13.41 13.87
C ALA A 96 8.97 -13.81 14.91
N ARG A 97 8.58 -15.09 14.97
CA ARG A 97 7.66 -15.61 16.00
C ARG A 97 8.25 -15.52 17.40
N LEU A 98 9.53 -15.87 17.54
CA LEU A 98 10.24 -15.81 18.82
C LEU A 98 10.41 -14.36 19.30
N LEU A 99 10.89 -13.47 18.43
CA LEU A 99 11.08 -12.05 18.76
C LEU A 99 9.75 -11.33 19.00
N GLY A 100 8.69 -11.74 18.31
CA GLY A 100 7.33 -11.23 18.51
C GLY A 100 6.69 -11.59 19.87
N LEU A 101 7.33 -12.44 20.69
CA LEU A 101 6.85 -12.71 22.05
C LEU A 101 7.10 -11.53 23.00
N PHE A 102 8.12 -10.72 22.73
CA PHE A 102 8.58 -9.65 23.61
C PHE A 102 7.76 -8.36 23.45
N ASP A 103 7.83 -7.50 24.47
CA ASP A 103 7.08 -6.25 24.55
C ASP A 103 7.98 -5.00 24.39
N ALA A 104 7.38 -3.82 24.58
CA ALA A 104 8.01 -2.52 24.41
C ALA A 104 9.31 -2.32 25.21
N ARG A 105 9.56 -3.10 26.28
CA ARG A 105 10.82 -3.04 27.03
C ARG A 105 12.03 -3.47 26.18
N CYS A 106 11.79 -4.18 25.08
CA CYS A 106 12.83 -4.74 24.21
C CYS A 106 13.06 -3.94 22.92
N VAL A 107 12.48 -2.73 22.79
CA VAL A 107 12.60 -1.91 21.57
C VAL A 107 14.06 -1.60 21.25
N ASP A 108 14.87 -1.27 22.26
CA ASP A 108 16.29 -0.96 22.06
C ASP A 108 17.06 -2.18 21.52
N GLU A 109 16.87 -3.36 22.12
CA GLU A 109 17.52 -4.59 21.64
C GLU A 109 17.05 -4.97 20.24
N LEU A 110 15.75 -4.88 19.96
CA LEU A 110 15.21 -5.14 18.64
C LEU A 110 15.74 -4.15 17.59
N THR A 111 15.95 -2.88 17.97
CA THR A 111 16.52 -1.86 17.09
C THR A 111 17.96 -2.18 16.73
N LEU A 112 18.77 -2.65 17.69
CA LEU A 112 20.15 -3.08 17.43
C LEU A 112 20.22 -4.25 16.44
N LEU A 113 19.22 -5.14 16.44
CA LEU A 113 19.16 -6.29 15.53
C LEU A 113 18.91 -5.90 14.07
N LEU A 114 18.47 -4.66 13.78
CA LEU A 114 18.32 -4.17 12.40
C LEU A 114 19.67 -4.07 11.66
N GLU A 115 20.78 -3.98 12.39
CA GLU A 115 22.14 -3.93 11.84
C GLU A 115 22.85 -5.30 11.87
N HIS A 116 22.15 -6.35 12.32
CA HIS A 116 22.75 -7.67 12.47
C HIS A 116 23.26 -8.25 11.13
N PRO A 117 24.39 -8.99 11.08
CA PRO A 117 24.93 -9.56 9.84
C PRO A 117 23.97 -10.52 9.13
N SER A 118 23.22 -11.32 9.90
CA SER A 118 22.22 -12.26 9.36
C SER A 118 20.97 -11.53 8.83
N PRO A 119 20.61 -11.70 7.53
CA PRO A 119 19.36 -11.16 6.98
C PRO A 119 18.10 -11.61 7.71
N ALA A 120 18.05 -12.89 8.12
CA ALA A 120 16.90 -13.46 8.83
C ALA A 120 16.66 -12.75 10.18
N VAL A 121 17.73 -12.41 10.89
CA VAL A 121 17.65 -11.67 12.16
C VAL A 121 17.14 -10.25 11.93
N ARG A 122 17.63 -9.55 10.90
CA ARG A 122 17.17 -8.20 10.56
C ARG A 122 15.68 -8.18 10.21
N GLY A 123 15.23 -9.11 9.36
CA GLY A 123 13.83 -9.22 8.95
C GLY A 123 12.90 -9.58 10.12
N ALA A 124 13.33 -10.50 10.97
CA ALA A 124 12.62 -10.86 12.20
C ALA A 124 12.51 -9.69 13.18
N ALA A 125 13.60 -8.93 13.38
CA ALA A 125 13.61 -7.76 14.25
C ALA A 125 12.65 -6.68 13.76
N LEU A 126 12.66 -6.37 12.46
CA LEU A 126 11.73 -5.40 11.87
C LEU A 126 10.26 -5.86 11.98
N THR A 127 10.02 -7.17 11.83
CA THR A 127 8.69 -7.77 12.03
C THR A 127 8.22 -7.65 13.49
N ALA A 128 9.10 -7.90 14.45
CA ALA A 128 8.79 -7.75 15.87
C ALA A 128 8.54 -6.28 16.24
N LEU A 129 9.37 -5.34 15.77
CA LEU A 129 9.17 -3.90 15.95
C LEU A 129 7.82 -3.44 15.39
N ARG A 130 7.43 -3.92 14.20
CA ARG A 130 6.09 -3.66 13.64
C ARG A 130 4.98 -4.17 14.56
N GLY A 131 5.14 -5.36 15.12
CA GLY A 131 4.15 -5.95 16.04
C GLY A 131 3.92 -5.16 17.34
N LEU A 132 4.88 -4.32 17.73
CA LEU A 132 4.75 -3.42 18.88
C LEU A 132 3.96 -2.13 18.55
N GLY A 133 3.74 -1.83 17.27
CA GLY A 133 3.00 -0.65 16.82
C GLY A 133 3.59 0.65 17.36
N PRO A 134 2.77 1.57 17.92
CA PRO A 134 3.24 2.86 18.43
C PRO A 134 4.35 2.77 19.49
N ALA A 135 4.44 1.66 20.23
CA ALA A 135 5.47 1.49 21.25
C ALA A 135 6.89 1.38 20.66
N ALA A 136 7.04 0.99 19.39
CA ALA A 136 8.33 0.92 18.69
C ALA A 136 8.80 2.25 18.10
N ARG A 137 8.10 3.36 18.38
CA ARG A 137 8.46 4.71 17.94
C ARG A 137 9.95 5.09 18.13
N PRO A 138 10.64 4.74 19.23
CA PRO A 138 12.07 5.02 19.36
C PRO A 138 12.93 4.42 18.23
N ALA A 139 12.47 3.35 17.58
CA ALA A 139 13.16 2.70 16.48
C ALA A 139 13.05 3.45 15.13
N LEU A 140 12.20 4.47 15.01
CA LEU A 140 11.95 5.21 13.76
C LEU A 140 13.25 5.63 13.05
N ALA A 141 14.21 6.20 13.79
CA ALA A 141 15.45 6.70 13.22
C ALA A 141 16.31 5.59 12.57
N ALA A 142 16.22 4.36 13.07
CA ALA A 142 16.90 3.19 12.52
C ALA A 142 16.14 2.55 11.36
N VAL A 143 14.80 2.64 11.36
CA VAL A 143 13.96 2.10 10.28
C VAL A 143 13.93 3.03 9.06
N LEU A 144 13.97 4.35 9.24
CA LEU A 144 13.87 5.32 8.14
C LEU A 144 14.85 5.06 6.98
N PRO A 145 16.16 4.80 7.21
CA PRO A 145 17.09 4.47 6.14
C PRO A 145 16.70 3.25 5.30
N LEU A 146 15.90 2.33 5.85
CA LEU A 146 15.48 1.11 5.16
C LEU A 146 14.47 1.39 4.04
N LEU A 147 13.83 2.57 4.02
CA LEU A 147 13.01 3.03 2.88
C LEU A 147 13.83 3.28 1.61
N GLY A 148 15.15 3.43 1.72
CA GLY A 148 16.05 3.53 0.56
C GLY A 148 16.63 2.20 0.09
N ASP A 149 16.33 1.09 0.79
CA ASP A 149 16.82 -0.25 0.45
C ASP A 149 15.69 -1.05 -0.19
N ARG A 150 15.77 -1.27 -1.51
CA ARG A 150 14.74 -1.98 -2.31
C ARG A 150 14.31 -3.33 -1.70
N ARG A 151 15.20 -4.02 -0.98
CA ARG A 151 14.87 -5.33 -0.37
C ARG A 151 14.10 -5.21 0.95
N LYS A 152 14.15 -4.04 1.59
CA LYS A 152 13.59 -3.80 2.94
C LYS A 152 12.50 -2.73 2.95
N GLU A 153 12.34 -2.00 1.86
CA GLU A 153 11.39 -0.92 1.70
C GLU A 153 9.98 -1.35 2.10
N SER A 154 9.47 -2.46 1.56
CA SER A 154 8.12 -2.97 1.88
C SER A 154 7.94 -3.26 3.38
N SER A 155 8.98 -3.78 4.05
CA SER A 155 8.91 -4.05 5.49
C SER A 155 8.98 -2.76 6.32
N ALA A 156 9.75 -1.77 5.89
CA ALA A 156 9.81 -0.46 6.52
C ALA A 156 8.49 0.33 6.35
N ARG A 157 7.86 0.26 5.18
CA ARG A 157 6.52 0.81 4.90
C ARG A 157 5.47 0.22 5.86
N ARG A 158 5.45 -1.10 6.00
CA ARG A 158 4.57 -1.80 6.95
C ARG A 158 4.84 -1.48 8.41
N PHE A 159 6.08 -1.17 8.77
CA PHE A 159 6.42 -0.67 10.11
C PHE A 159 5.78 0.71 10.36
N LEU A 160 5.87 1.62 9.40
CA LEU A 160 5.27 2.95 9.49
C LEU A 160 3.74 2.88 9.58
N GLU A 161 3.10 2.02 8.78
CA GLU A 161 1.65 1.79 8.83
C GLU A 161 1.19 1.34 10.23
N ALA A 162 1.97 0.47 10.88
CA ALA A 162 1.64 -0.05 12.21
C ALA A 162 1.79 1.00 13.34
N MET A 163 2.44 2.13 13.08
CA MET A 163 2.62 3.20 14.06
C MET A 163 1.43 4.17 14.15
N ASP A 164 0.42 4.04 13.27
CA ASP A 164 -0.74 4.96 13.18
C ASP A 164 -0.29 6.41 12.84
N PRO A 165 -1.18 7.42 12.61
CA PRO A 165 -0.78 8.82 12.36
C PRO A 165 0.11 9.45 13.44
N SER A 166 0.29 8.75 14.56
CA SER A 166 1.16 9.12 15.67
C SER A 166 2.61 9.35 15.25
N ALA A 167 3.09 8.73 14.16
CA ALA A 167 4.45 8.91 13.64
C ALA A 167 4.69 10.27 12.97
N VAL A 168 3.62 10.94 12.49
CA VAL A 168 3.72 12.14 11.64
C VAL A 168 4.49 13.26 12.34
N GLY A 169 4.23 13.48 13.64
CA GLY A 169 4.93 14.50 14.43
C GLY A 169 6.44 14.28 14.50
N GLU A 170 6.89 13.05 14.74
CA GLU A 170 8.33 12.73 14.74
C GLU A 170 8.95 12.89 13.35
N LEU A 171 8.25 12.46 12.30
CA LEU A 171 8.75 12.57 10.94
C LEU A 171 8.93 14.04 10.53
N LEU A 172 7.99 14.92 10.91
CA LEU A 172 8.12 16.37 10.73
C LEU A 172 9.30 16.95 11.52
N ALA A 173 9.50 16.52 12.77
CA ALA A 173 10.65 16.94 13.56
C ALA A 173 11.99 16.51 12.91
N VAL A 174 12.06 15.29 12.36
CA VAL A 174 13.22 14.81 11.59
C VAL A 174 13.40 15.63 10.32
N ARG A 175 12.32 16.00 9.62
CA ARG A 175 12.38 16.86 8.43
C ARG A 175 13.01 18.22 8.73
N GLU A 176 12.60 18.84 9.83
CA GLU A 176 13.00 20.18 10.20
C GLU A 176 14.42 20.20 10.80
N ASN A 177 14.66 19.37 11.81
CA ASN A 177 15.84 19.45 12.67
C ASN A 177 16.74 18.21 12.62
N GLY A 178 16.28 17.11 12.01
CA GLY A 178 17.03 15.86 11.96
C GLY A 178 18.28 15.91 11.06
N PRO A 179 19.15 14.88 11.13
CA PRO A 179 20.30 14.75 10.25
C PRO A 179 19.90 14.73 8.76
N GLY A 180 20.66 15.39 7.89
CA GLY A 180 20.35 15.49 6.45
C GLY A 180 20.11 14.15 5.75
N ARG A 181 20.82 13.09 6.18
CA ARG A 181 20.62 11.72 5.66
C ARG A 181 19.26 11.12 5.99
N LEU A 182 18.62 11.54 7.08
CA LEU A 182 17.29 11.05 7.50
C LEU A 182 16.16 11.92 6.95
N ARG A 183 16.42 13.20 6.67
CA ARG A 183 15.45 14.15 6.12
C ARG A 183 14.74 13.63 4.87
N ARG A 184 15.47 13.07 3.91
CA ARG A 184 14.86 12.51 2.68
C ARG A 184 13.95 11.31 2.97
N HIS A 185 14.34 10.45 3.90
CA HIS A 185 13.57 9.26 4.25
C HIS A 185 12.33 9.65 5.06
N ALA A 186 12.42 10.67 5.91
CA ALA A 186 11.28 11.22 6.61
C ALA A 186 10.26 11.84 5.62
N LEU A 187 10.72 12.46 4.54
CA LEU A 187 9.83 12.96 3.49
C LEU A 187 9.13 11.79 2.77
N HIS A 188 9.90 10.75 2.41
CA HIS A 188 9.34 9.53 1.83
C HIS A 188 8.31 8.87 2.78
N ALA A 189 8.61 8.79 4.07
CA ALA A 189 7.68 8.26 5.08
C ALA A 189 6.40 9.10 5.20
N LEU A 190 6.50 10.42 5.19
CA LEU A 190 5.33 11.32 5.22
C LEU A 190 4.45 11.16 3.98
N ALA A 191 5.06 11.03 2.80
CA ALA A 191 4.33 10.74 1.57
C ALA A 191 3.67 9.37 1.64
N HIS A 192 4.40 8.32 2.07
CA HIS A 192 3.85 6.99 2.26
C HIS A 192 2.61 6.98 3.17
N LEU A 193 2.62 7.76 4.25
CA LEU A 193 1.52 7.86 5.21
C LEU A 193 0.38 8.80 4.80
N GLY A 194 0.45 9.47 3.64
CA GLY A 194 -0.57 10.46 3.26
C GLY A 194 -0.61 11.65 4.22
N ALA A 195 0.57 12.09 4.68
CA ALA A 195 0.74 13.18 5.62
C ALA A 195 1.44 14.40 5.00
N CYS A 196 1.39 14.53 3.68
CA CYS A 196 2.06 15.62 2.95
C CYS A 196 1.42 16.98 3.22
N ASP A 197 0.14 17.06 3.61
CA ASP A 197 -0.50 18.33 3.98
C ASP A 197 0.03 18.89 5.29
N ALA A 198 0.59 18.02 6.15
CA ALA A 198 1.25 18.41 7.39
C ALA A 198 2.66 19.00 7.17
N LEU A 199 3.18 18.98 5.93
CA LEU A 199 4.48 19.54 5.61
C LEU A 199 4.52 21.05 5.89
N PRO A 200 5.63 21.58 6.44
CA PRO A 200 5.82 23.01 6.58
C PRO A 200 5.80 23.73 5.23
N ALA A 201 5.40 25.00 5.22
CA ALA A 201 5.30 25.80 3.99
C ALA A 201 6.59 25.80 3.14
N ARG A 202 7.76 25.77 3.80
CA ARG A 202 9.06 25.67 3.13
C ARG A 202 9.21 24.39 2.30
N ASP A 203 8.78 23.26 2.85
CA ASP A 203 8.90 21.95 2.19
C ASP A 203 7.92 21.84 1.04
N ARG A 204 6.67 22.30 1.22
CA ARG A 204 5.68 22.39 0.14
C ARG A 204 6.20 23.27 -1.01
N ALA A 205 6.73 24.46 -0.71
CA ALA A 205 7.30 25.34 -1.72
C ALA A 205 8.52 24.73 -2.45
N ALA A 206 9.33 23.92 -1.76
CA ALA A 206 10.45 23.21 -2.38
C ALA A 206 9.97 22.10 -3.33
N LEU A 207 8.95 21.33 -2.95
CA LEU A 207 8.32 20.32 -3.80
C LEU A 207 7.67 20.96 -5.02
N GLU A 208 6.85 21.99 -4.84
CA GLU A 208 6.24 22.73 -5.94
C GLU A 208 7.29 23.31 -6.90
N ARG A 209 8.42 23.80 -6.37
CA ARG A 209 9.53 24.26 -7.20
C ARG A 209 10.17 23.12 -7.99
N LEU A 210 10.36 21.95 -7.38
CA LEU A 210 10.90 20.78 -8.07
C LEU A 210 9.97 20.37 -9.21
N VAL A 211 8.67 20.27 -8.97
CA VAL A 211 7.66 19.97 -9.99
C VAL A 211 7.75 20.96 -11.15
N ARG A 212 7.75 22.28 -10.87
CA ARG A 212 7.88 23.30 -11.91
C ARG A 212 9.17 23.18 -12.74
N ILE A 213 10.28 22.74 -12.14
CA ILE A 213 11.54 22.51 -12.86
C ILE A 213 11.42 21.27 -13.76
N LYS A 214 10.82 20.20 -13.24
CA LYS A 214 10.66 18.93 -13.95
C LYS A 214 9.69 19.02 -15.13
N LEU A 215 8.65 19.84 -15.00
CA LEU A 215 7.72 20.14 -16.09
C LEU A 215 8.36 20.78 -17.33
N LEU A 216 9.59 21.33 -17.23
CA LEU A 216 10.28 21.91 -18.40
C LEU A 216 10.85 20.85 -19.36
N ASP A 217 11.06 19.63 -18.89
CA ASP A 217 11.59 18.49 -19.66
C ASP A 217 10.86 17.22 -19.18
N ASP A 218 9.52 17.28 -19.20
CA ASP A 218 8.67 16.14 -18.84
C ASP A 218 8.75 15.07 -19.93
N ARG A 219 8.96 13.82 -19.53
CA ARG A 219 9.23 12.69 -20.43
C ARG A 219 8.34 11.52 -20.06
N LEU A 220 8.14 10.64 -21.03
CA LEU A 220 7.50 9.35 -20.78
C LEU A 220 8.29 8.58 -19.71
N PRO A 221 7.65 8.21 -18.59
CA PRO A 221 8.31 7.44 -17.55
C PRO A 221 8.32 5.94 -17.91
N ASP A 222 9.19 5.18 -17.26
CA ASP A 222 9.19 3.70 -17.29
C ASP A 222 8.02 3.10 -16.46
N GLU A 223 6.88 3.78 -16.39
CA GLU A 223 5.70 3.39 -15.61
C GLU A 223 4.59 2.90 -16.55
N THR A 224 3.87 1.85 -16.14
CA THR A 224 2.76 1.33 -16.94
C THR A 224 1.53 2.22 -16.82
N TRP A 225 0.80 2.33 -17.93
CA TRP A 225 -0.49 2.98 -18.01
C TRP A 225 -1.55 2.21 -17.21
N ASP A 226 -2.68 2.89 -16.94
CA ASP A 226 -3.82 2.24 -16.29
C ASP A 226 -4.64 1.44 -17.29
N PHE A 227 -5.40 0.50 -16.76
CA PHE A 227 -6.27 -0.41 -17.51
C PHE A 227 -7.54 0.26 -18.04
N HIS A 228 -7.82 1.50 -17.62
CA HIS A 228 -8.95 2.29 -18.06
C HIS A 228 -8.60 3.77 -18.17
N TRP A 229 -9.19 4.44 -19.15
CA TRP A 229 -9.04 5.87 -19.31
C TRP A 229 -10.27 6.49 -19.98
N VAL A 230 -10.46 7.77 -19.69
CA VAL A 230 -11.38 8.62 -20.45
C VAL A 230 -10.55 9.61 -21.25
N VAL A 231 -10.97 9.93 -22.47
CA VAL A 231 -10.25 10.85 -23.35
C VAL A 231 -11.19 11.88 -23.95
N VAL A 232 -10.74 13.15 -23.95
CA VAL A 232 -11.48 14.30 -24.50
C VAL A 232 -10.54 15.19 -25.33
N PRO A 233 -11.06 16.02 -26.26
CA PRO A 233 -10.22 16.90 -27.08
C PRO A 233 -9.38 17.86 -26.23
N GLY A 234 -8.12 18.05 -26.63
CA GLY A 234 -7.15 18.87 -25.91
C GLY A 234 -7.51 20.36 -25.83
N ASP A 235 -8.30 20.87 -26.76
CA ASP A 235 -8.74 22.27 -26.81
C ASP A 235 -9.93 22.60 -25.90
N THR A 236 -10.64 21.58 -25.39
CA THR A 236 -11.87 21.74 -24.59
C THR A 236 -11.81 21.03 -23.24
N TYR A 237 -10.71 20.33 -22.93
CA TYR A 237 -10.57 19.51 -21.73
C TYR A 237 -10.80 20.25 -20.41
N GLU A 238 -10.57 21.57 -20.35
CA GLU A 238 -10.74 22.32 -19.11
C GLU A 238 -12.18 22.26 -18.58
N ALA A 239 -13.17 22.10 -19.47
CA ALA A 239 -14.57 21.93 -19.11
C ALA A 239 -14.83 20.59 -18.39
N ALA A 240 -13.95 19.60 -18.56
CA ALA A 240 -14.06 18.30 -17.88
C ALA A 240 -13.92 18.42 -16.35
N PHE A 241 -13.16 19.39 -15.84
CA PHE A 241 -13.02 19.56 -14.40
C PHE A 241 -14.36 19.92 -13.73
N GLU A 242 -15.17 20.77 -14.36
CA GLU A 242 -16.51 21.08 -13.86
C GLU A 242 -17.47 19.91 -14.06
N ALA A 243 -17.44 19.28 -15.24
CA ALA A 243 -18.33 18.15 -15.58
C ALA A 243 -18.18 16.93 -14.66
N LEU A 244 -16.95 16.72 -14.15
CA LEU A 244 -16.60 15.64 -13.23
C LEU A 244 -16.55 16.06 -11.76
N GLY A 245 -16.76 17.34 -11.43
CA GLY A 245 -16.64 17.83 -10.05
C GLY A 245 -15.21 17.67 -9.50
N LEU A 246 -14.21 17.98 -10.31
CA LEU A 246 -12.80 17.88 -9.96
C LEU A 246 -12.26 19.23 -9.45
N HIS A 247 -11.57 19.18 -8.32
CA HIS A 247 -11.14 20.33 -7.53
C HIS A 247 -9.64 20.31 -7.23
N ASP A 248 -9.16 21.36 -6.56
CA ASP A 248 -7.80 21.52 -6.02
C ASP A 248 -6.68 21.20 -7.04
N ARG A 249 -6.83 21.68 -8.28
CA ARG A 249 -5.92 21.36 -9.37
C ARG A 249 -4.47 21.76 -9.06
N ILE A 250 -3.53 20.81 -9.22
CA ILE A 250 -2.10 21.08 -9.17
C ILE A 250 -1.42 20.57 -10.45
N PRO A 251 -0.39 21.27 -10.96
CA PRO A 251 0.43 20.76 -12.06
C PRO A 251 1.10 19.42 -11.68
N ALA A 252 1.15 18.49 -12.62
CA ALA A 252 1.76 17.18 -12.46
C ALA A 252 2.58 16.82 -13.70
N THR A 253 3.77 16.24 -13.48
CA THR A 253 4.52 15.55 -14.55
C THR A 253 3.81 14.25 -14.91
N LEU A 254 4.16 13.64 -16.05
CA LEU A 254 3.68 12.30 -16.40
C LEU A 254 4.04 11.26 -15.33
N ALA A 255 5.30 11.26 -14.87
CA ALA A 255 5.76 10.38 -13.81
C ALA A 255 4.97 10.56 -12.50
N MET A 256 4.64 11.81 -12.14
CA MET A 256 3.79 12.06 -10.97
C MET A 256 2.42 11.44 -11.18
N GLY A 257 1.80 11.71 -12.31
CA GLY A 257 0.46 11.24 -12.66
C GLY A 257 0.31 9.72 -12.62
N LEU A 258 1.21 9.03 -13.32
CA LEU A 258 1.17 7.58 -13.46
C LEU A 258 1.53 6.88 -12.13
N SER A 259 2.47 7.39 -11.34
CA SER A 259 2.75 6.82 -10.02
C SER A 259 1.60 7.05 -9.03
N GLY A 260 0.90 8.18 -9.14
CA GLY A 260 -0.20 8.55 -8.25
C GLY A 260 -1.45 7.68 -8.38
N ARG A 261 -1.60 6.92 -9.46
CA ARG A 261 -2.76 6.03 -9.69
C ARG A 261 -2.85 4.86 -8.71
N VAL A 262 -1.70 4.41 -8.18
CA VAL A 262 -1.63 3.29 -7.22
C VAL A 262 -2.26 3.64 -5.87
N HIS A 263 -2.27 4.93 -5.54
CA HIS A 263 -2.75 5.46 -4.27
C HIS A 263 -3.66 6.67 -4.53
N ASP A 264 -4.67 6.46 -5.37
CA ASP A 264 -5.59 7.49 -5.85
C ASP A 264 -6.86 7.63 -5.00
N GLU A 265 -6.96 6.93 -3.88
CA GLU A 265 -8.09 6.99 -2.95
C GLU A 265 -7.62 7.31 -1.53
N ALA A 266 -8.36 8.18 -0.85
CA ALA A 266 -8.16 8.55 0.54
C ALA A 266 -9.50 8.71 1.25
N VAL A 267 -9.51 8.55 2.58
CA VAL A 267 -10.68 8.82 3.42
C VAL A 267 -10.39 10.02 4.29
N VAL A 268 -11.25 11.05 4.19
CA VAL A 268 -11.11 12.30 4.93
C VAL A 268 -12.28 12.44 5.90
N ALA A 269 -11.98 12.73 7.16
CA ALA A 269 -13.01 13.03 8.17
C ALA A 269 -13.62 14.42 7.92
N ARG A 270 -14.95 14.49 7.89
CA ARG A 270 -15.73 15.74 7.78
C ARG A 270 -15.98 16.36 9.16
N ALA A 271 -16.33 17.64 9.16
CA ALA A 271 -16.63 18.40 10.38
C ALA A 271 -17.83 17.84 11.17
N ASP A 272 -18.72 17.09 10.52
CA ASP A 272 -19.87 16.42 11.13
C ASP A 272 -19.54 15.02 11.69
N GLY A 273 -18.28 14.59 11.60
CA GLY A 273 -17.81 13.28 12.05
C GLY A 273 -18.05 12.15 11.05
N THR A 274 -18.59 12.44 9.85
CA THR A 274 -18.70 11.45 8.77
C THR A 274 -17.39 11.31 8.00
N GLU A 275 -17.17 10.15 7.39
CA GLU A 275 -16.03 9.92 6.50
C GLU A 275 -16.42 10.17 5.04
N LEU A 276 -15.51 10.80 4.30
CA LEU A 276 -15.64 11.04 2.87
C LEU A 276 -14.53 10.31 2.13
N ALA A 277 -14.91 9.38 1.25
CA ALA A 277 -14.00 8.86 0.24
C ALA A 277 -13.73 9.97 -0.79
N VAL A 278 -12.45 10.28 -0.97
CA VAL A 278 -11.95 11.25 -1.95
C VAL A 278 -11.03 10.50 -2.90
N GLN A 279 -11.20 10.78 -4.20
CA GLN A 279 -10.40 10.17 -5.25
C GLN A 279 -9.58 11.24 -5.98
N ARG A 280 -8.38 10.87 -6.41
CA ARG A 280 -7.48 11.69 -7.21
C ARG A 280 -7.56 11.25 -8.67
N VAL A 281 -7.69 12.22 -9.55
CA VAL A 281 -7.68 12.01 -11.00
C VAL A 281 -6.43 12.66 -11.58
N PHE A 282 -5.69 11.89 -12.36
CA PHE A 282 -4.62 12.40 -13.20
C PHE A 282 -5.16 12.75 -14.58
N VAL A 283 -4.84 13.95 -15.06
CA VAL A 283 -5.09 14.40 -16.43
C VAL A 283 -3.74 14.58 -17.11
N THR A 284 -3.50 13.91 -18.22
CA THR A 284 -2.22 14.00 -18.94
C THR A 284 -1.96 15.40 -19.48
N PRO A 285 -0.72 15.74 -19.89
CA PRO A 285 -0.47 16.75 -20.92
C PRO A 285 -1.33 16.49 -22.18
N GLU A 286 -1.36 17.44 -23.11
CA GLU A 286 -1.98 17.17 -24.40
C GLU A 286 -1.09 16.24 -25.21
N ILE A 287 -1.62 15.11 -25.65
CA ILE A 287 -0.93 14.07 -26.41
C ILE A 287 -1.69 13.86 -27.72
N ALA A 288 -1.05 14.15 -28.85
CA ALA A 288 -1.66 14.06 -30.18
C ALA A 288 -3.06 14.74 -30.31
N GLY A 289 -3.25 15.87 -29.63
CA GLY A 289 -4.51 16.63 -29.65
C GLY A 289 -5.55 16.18 -28.62
N TRP A 290 -5.19 15.26 -27.71
CA TRP A 290 -6.10 14.66 -26.74
C TRP A 290 -5.60 14.78 -25.30
N ARG A 291 -6.53 14.76 -24.35
CA ARG A 291 -6.27 14.74 -22.91
C ARG A 291 -6.88 13.48 -22.31
N LEU A 292 -6.04 12.65 -21.71
CA LEU A 292 -6.43 11.41 -21.08
C LEU A 292 -6.59 11.62 -19.57
N PHE A 293 -7.59 10.97 -19.01
CA PHE A 293 -8.00 11.05 -17.61
C PHE A 293 -7.91 9.65 -17.01
N PHE A 294 -7.14 9.54 -15.92
CA PHE A 294 -6.89 8.31 -15.18
C PHE A 294 -7.32 8.48 -13.72
N GLY A 295 -7.98 7.47 -13.17
CA GLY A 295 -8.39 7.44 -11.77
C GLY A 295 -9.57 6.52 -11.52
N ARG A 296 -9.64 5.95 -10.32
CA ARG A 296 -10.66 4.97 -9.90
C ARG A 296 -12.09 5.49 -10.01
N SER A 297 -12.28 6.81 -9.87
CA SER A 297 -13.58 7.47 -10.05
C SER A 297 -14.16 7.30 -11.45
N LEU A 298 -13.33 6.96 -12.45
CA LEU A 298 -13.71 6.90 -13.86
C LEU A 298 -14.03 5.48 -14.36
N VAL A 299 -13.81 4.44 -13.54
CA VAL A 299 -13.99 3.03 -13.95
C VAL A 299 -15.41 2.73 -14.47
N ASN A 300 -16.41 3.46 -13.96
CA ASN A 300 -17.82 3.28 -14.36
C ASN A 300 -18.39 4.48 -15.13
N CYS A 301 -17.52 5.29 -15.74
CA CYS A 301 -17.90 6.52 -16.45
C CYS A 301 -19.02 6.34 -17.50
N PRO A 302 -19.09 5.22 -18.26
CA PRO A 302 -20.21 4.96 -19.17
C PRO A 302 -21.53 4.57 -18.50
N ASP A 303 -21.49 4.13 -17.24
CA ASP A 303 -22.65 3.59 -16.53
C ASP A 303 -23.28 4.63 -15.57
N ASP A 304 -22.55 5.68 -15.19
CA ASP A 304 -22.98 6.72 -14.22
C ASP A 304 -23.31 8.09 -14.86
N GLY A 305 -23.36 8.14 -16.18
CA GLY A 305 -23.65 9.34 -16.97
C GLY A 305 -22.50 10.35 -17.05
N SER A 306 -21.32 10.02 -16.49
CA SER A 306 -20.16 10.93 -16.53
C SER A 306 -19.64 11.10 -17.96
N LEU A 307 -19.70 10.06 -18.79
CA LEU A 307 -19.23 10.12 -20.16
C LEU A 307 -20.06 11.11 -21.00
N GLU A 308 -21.37 11.12 -20.83
CA GLU A 308 -22.27 12.07 -21.49
C GLU A 308 -22.07 13.50 -20.98
N ARG A 309 -21.87 13.70 -19.67
CA ARG A 309 -21.55 15.02 -19.12
C ARG A 309 -20.23 15.55 -19.70
N LEU A 310 -19.23 14.68 -19.83
CA LEU A 310 -17.96 15.02 -20.47
C LEU A 310 -18.12 15.36 -21.94
N ALA A 311 -18.89 14.57 -22.69
CA ALA A 311 -19.16 14.85 -24.09
C ALA A 311 -19.95 16.15 -24.28
N GLU A 312 -20.92 16.46 -23.41
CA GLU A 312 -21.65 17.71 -23.45
C GLU A 312 -20.72 18.91 -23.20
N ALA A 313 -19.83 18.80 -22.21
CA ALA A 313 -18.87 19.84 -21.86
C ALA A 313 -17.76 20.01 -22.92
N CYS A 314 -17.15 18.90 -23.37
CA CYS A 314 -15.94 18.88 -24.21
C CYS A 314 -16.23 18.58 -25.70
N GLY A 315 -17.49 18.38 -26.09
CA GLY A 315 -17.90 18.10 -27.46
C GLY A 315 -17.95 16.63 -27.80
N ARG A 316 -16.95 15.87 -27.34
CA ARG A 316 -16.92 14.41 -27.39
C ARG A 316 -16.09 13.86 -26.24
N ALA A 317 -16.40 12.65 -25.81
CA ALA A 317 -15.65 11.93 -24.81
C ALA A 317 -15.69 10.44 -25.12
N HIS A 318 -14.53 9.78 -25.08
CA HIS A 318 -14.44 8.34 -25.27
C HIS A 318 -13.96 7.68 -23.98
N TYR A 319 -14.46 6.49 -23.71
CA TYR A 319 -14.03 5.63 -22.62
C TYR A 319 -13.41 4.38 -23.19
N HIS A 320 -12.30 3.93 -22.59
CA HIS A 320 -11.61 2.71 -22.95
C HIS A 320 -11.23 1.96 -21.67
N PHE A 321 -11.35 0.64 -21.72
CA PHE A 321 -11.02 -0.28 -20.65
C PHE A 321 -10.59 -1.63 -21.22
N ARG A 322 -9.55 -2.19 -20.61
CA ARG A 322 -9.10 -3.58 -20.77
C ARG A 322 -8.73 -4.10 -19.40
N ASP A 323 -9.16 -5.29 -19.03
CA ASP A 323 -8.72 -5.88 -17.77
C ASP A 323 -7.25 -6.38 -17.83
N GLY A 324 -6.74 -6.89 -16.71
CA GLY A 324 -5.36 -7.36 -16.61
C GLY A 324 -5.09 -8.73 -17.24
N TYR A 325 -6.13 -9.48 -17.62
CA TYR A 325 -6.02 -10.78 -18.29
C TYR A 325 -6.32 -10.71 -19.80
N GLU A 326 -6.64 -9.53 -20.33
CA GLU A 326 -7.00 -9.29 -21.73
C GLU A 326 -8.23 -10.09 -22.20
N ASP A 327 -9.11 -10.46 -21.28
CA ASP A 327 -10.35 -11.19 -21.59
C ASP A 327 -11.60 -10.30 -21.51
N SER A 328 -11.47 -9.09 -20.95
CA SER A 328 -12.55 -8.13 -20.84
C SER A 328 -12.18 -6.78 -21.44
N HIS A 329 -12.92 -6.36 -22.46
CA HIS A 329 -12.79 -5.08 -23.13
C HIS A 329 -14.08 -4.29 -23.02
N HIS A 330 -13.95 -2.98 -22.89
CA HIS A 330 -15.07 -2.05 -22.91
C HIS A 330 -14.62 -0.74 -23.52
N TRP A 331 -15.37 -0.27 -24.51
CA TRP A 331 -15.23 1.08 -25.02
C TRP A 331 -16.58 1.71 -25.28
N ALA A 332 -16.67 3.03 -25.14
CA ALA A 332 -17.89 3.79 -25.37
C ALA A 332 -17.55 5.18 -25.90
N LEU A 333 -18.35 5.66 -26.85
CA LEU A 333 -18.16 6.95 -27.50
C LEU A 333 -19.38 7.81 -27.24
N ALA A 334 -19.17 9.01 -26.71
CA ALA A 334 -20.24 9.97 -26.49
C ALA A 334 -19.99 11.28 -27.24
N GLU A 335 -21.08 11.85 -27.76
CA GLU A 335 -21.08 13.11 -28.50
C GLU A 335 -22.07 14.11 -27.89
N ARG A 336 -21.70 15.39 -27.91
CA ARG A 336 -22.55 16.50 -27.43
C ARG A 336 -23.94 16.44 -28.04
N GLY A 337 -24.97 16.55 -27.20
CA GLY A 337 -26.37 16.50 -27.61
C GLY A 337 -26.88 15.13 -28.11
N ARG A 338 -26.04 14.08 -28.15
CA ARG A 338 -26.43 12.73 -28.59
C ARG A 338 -26.23 11.66 -27.50
N GLY A 339 -25.46 11.96 -26.46
CA GLY A 339 -25.11 10.97 -25.43
C GLY A 339 -24.17 9.90 -25.99
N VAL A 340 -24.19 8.70 -25.41
CA VAL A 340 -23.42 7.55 -25.94
C VAL A 340 -24.00 7.12 -27.28
N VAL A 341 -23.20 7.24 -28.35
CA VAL A 341 -23.61 6.94 -29.73
C VAL A 341 -23.26 5.51 -30.16
N ARG A 342 -22.23 4.93 -29.54
CA ARG A 342 -21.74 3.58 -29.83
C ARG A 342 -20.95 3.04 -28.63
N SER A 343 -21.14 1.78 -28.28
CA SER A 343 -20.33 1.10 -27.25
C SER A 343 -20.23 -0.39 -27.46
N PHE A 344 -19.18 -0.99 -26.91
CA PHE A 344 -18.98 -2.42 -26.78
C PHE A 344 -18.59 -2.80 -25.35
N ARG A 345 -19.08 -3.92 -24.80
CA ARG A 345 -18.62 -4.48 -23.52
C ARG A 345 -18.73 -6.01 -23.50
N THR A 346 -17.62 -6.71 -23.26
CA THR A 346 -17.54 -8.19 -23.36
C THR A 346 -18.61 -8.95 -22.58
N TYR A 347 -18.88 -8.55 -21.34
CA TYR A 347 -19.80 -9.28 -20.43
C TYR A 347 -21.12 -8.54 -20.20
N ARG A 348 -21.59 -7.79 -21.19
CA ARG A 348 -22.89 -7.10 -21.17
C ARG A 348 -23.85 -7.75 -22.16
N GLU A 349 -25.15 -7.71 -21.85
CA GLU A 349 -26.22 -8.09 -22.77
C GLU A 349 -27.16 -6.87 -22.95
N PRO A 350 -27.30 -6.32 -24.18
CA PRO A 350 -26.46 -6.61 -25.35
C PRO A 350 -25.02 -6.09 -25.15
N ALA A 351 -24.06 -6.75 -25.79
CA ALA A 351 -22.65 -6.36 -25.78
C ALA A 351 -22.45 -5.08 -26.60
N TRP A 352 -23.20 -4.94 -27.68
CA TRP A 352 -23.16 -3.80 -28.61
C TRP A 352 -24.34 -2.86 -28.42
N THR A 353 -24.07 -1.55 -28.30
CA THR A 353 -25.13 -0.52 -28.32
C THR A 353 -24.82 0.54 -29.38
N GLY A 354 -25.86 1.13 -29.97
CA GLY A 354 -25.72 2.09 -31.07
C GLY A 354 -25.41 1.47 -32.43
N GLU A 355 -25.48 2.28 -33.47
CA GLU A 355 -25.21 1.87 -34.86
C GLU A 355 -23.71 1.82 -35.14
N PRO A 356 -23.22 0.83 -35.91
CA PRO A 356 -21.82 0.76 -36.28
C PRO A 356 -21.33 2.04 -36.99
N LEU A 357 -20.12 2.46 -36.65
CA LEU A 357 -19.43 3.57 -37.30
C LEU A 357 -19.03 3.17 -38.73
N PRO A 358 -18.85 4.13 -39.65
CA PRO A 358 -18.61 3.84 -41.07
C PRO A 358 -17.38 3.00 -41.39
N TRP A 359 -16.46 2.86 -40.44
CA TRP A 359 -15.20 2.13 -40.60
C TRP A 359 -15.19 0.77 -39.90
N GLU A 360 -16.19 0.47 -39.07
CA GLU A 360 -16.30 -0.82 -38.38
C GLU A 360 -16.63 -1.93 -39.38
N GLU A 361 -15.93 -3.06 -39.26
CA GLU A 361 -16.23 -4.25 -40.05
C GLU A 361 -17.35 -5.05 -39.38
N PRO A 362 -18.46 -5.35 -40.07
CA PRO A 362 -19.56 -6.08 -39.47
C PRO A 362 -19.15 -7.51 -39.10
N GLN A 363 -19.72 -8.04 -38.02
CA GLN A 363 -19.38 -9.38 -37.53
C GLN A 363 -19.62 -10.50 -38.56
N THR A 364 -20.44 -10.24 -39.59
CA THR A 364 -20.68 -11.18 -40.71
C THR A 364 -19.45 -11.49 -41.55
N GLU A 365 -18.39 -10.68 -41.45
CA GLU A 365 -17.11 -10.94 -42.12
C GLU A 365 -16.20 -11.90 -41.33
N ASP A 366 -16.52 -12.22 -40.07
CA ASP A 366 -15.79 -13.23 -39.29
C ASP A 366 -15.91 -14.62 -39.96
N PRO A 367 -14.80 -15.30 -40.31
CA PRO A 367 -14.84 -16.65 -40.87
C PRO A 367 -15.57 -17.69 -40.02
N LEU A 368 -15.72 -17.44 -38.72
CA LEU A 368 -16.43 -18.28 -37.76
C LEU A 368 -17.87 -17.80 -37.49
N TRP A 369 -18.37 -16.82 -38.24
CA TRP A 369 -19.73 -16.30 -38.06
C TRP A 369 -20.81 -17.31 -38.47
N GLU A 370 -21.89 -17.36 -37.70
CA GLU A 370 -23.13 -18.07 -38.04
C GLU A 370 -24.35 -17.19 -37.72
N PRO A 371 -25.46 -17.33 -38.48
CA PRO A 371 -26.68 -16.57 -38.24
C PRO A 371 -27.20 -16.73 -36.80
N GLY A 372 -27.34 -15.61 -36.10
CA GLY A 372 -27.89 -15.56 -34.74
C GLY A 372 -26.87 -15.72 -33.61
N MET A 373 -25.57 -15.83 -33.90
CA MET A 373 -24.52 -15.82 -32.86
C MET A 373 -24.36 -14.46 -32.16
N TYR A 374 -24.53 -13.38 -32.91
CA TYR A 374 -24.25 -12.01 -32.45
C TYR A 374 -25.43 -11.08 -32.74
N GLU A 375 -25.45 -9.93 -32.09
CA GLU A 375 -26.42 -8.88 -32.34
C GLU A 375 -26.32 -8.34 -33.78
N PRO A 376 -27.41 -7.83 -34.38
CA PRO A 376 -27.39 -7.32 -35.75
C PRO A 376 -26.40 -6.16 -35.99
N ASN A 377 -26.06 -5.42 -34.93
CA ASN A 377 -25.14 -4.29 -34.92
C ASN A 377 -23.74 -4.66 -34.39
N ALA A 378 -23.41 -5.95 -34.29
CA ALA A 378 -22.08 -6.41 -33.88
C ALA A 378 -21.03 -6.13 -34.96
N SER A 379 -19.82 -5.80 -34.54
CA SER A 379 -18.66 -5.58 -35.40
C SER A 379 -17.44 -6.35 -34.88
N LEU A 380 -16.39 -6.46 -35.70
CA LEU A 380 -15.11 -7.07 -35.30
C LEU A 380 -14.30 -6.21 -34.31
N GLU A 381 -14.77 -5.01 -33.98
CA GLU A 381 -14.00 -3.96 -33.30
C GLU A 381 -14.20 -4.02 -31.77
N TRP A 382 -14.04 -5.20 -31.19
CA TRP A 382 -14.21 -5.44 -29.76
C TRP A 382 -13.02 -4.93 -28.91
N ASP A 383 -11.84 -4.76 -29.53
CA ASP A 383 -10.62 -4.35 -28.83
C ASP A 383 -10.58 -2.84 -28.56
N ALA A 384 -10.73 -2.47 -27.28
CA ALA A 384 -10.63 -1.09 -26.81
C ALA A 384 -9.33 -0.35 -27.20
N HIS A 385 -8.18 -1.04 -27.31
CA HIS A 385 -6.89 -0.44 -27.68
C HIS A 385 -6.85 -0.11 -29.17
N ALA A 386 -7.23 -1.07 -30.02
CA ALA A 386 -7.36 -0.84 -31.46
C ALA A 386 -8.31 0.32 -31.79
N VAL A 387 -9.46 0.40 -31.10
CA VAL A 387 -10.40 1.52 -31.25
C VAL A 387 -9.78 2.84 -30.76
N ALA A 388 -9.02 2.82 -29.66
CA ALA A 388 -8.35 4.00 -29.13
C ALA A 388 -7.28 4.54 -30.09
N GLY A 389 -6.40 3.69 -30.61
CA GLY A 389 -5.36 4.05 -31.58
C GLY A 389 -5.93 4.58 -32.89
N ARG A 390 -7.13 4.10 -33.28
CA ARG A 390 -7.82 4.58 -34.49
C ARG A 390 -8.52 5.93 -34.32
N LEU A 391 -9.19 6.15 -33.19
CA LEU A 391 -10.05 7.32 -32.99
C LEU A 391 -9.40 8.45 -32.18
N THR A 392 -8.44 8.11 -31.32
CA THR A 392 -7.91 8.98 -30.27
C THR A 392 -6.40 8.76 -30.10
N VAL A 393 -5.99 8.26 -28.92
CA VAL A 393 -4.63 7.85 -28.56
C VAL A 393 -4.76 6.59 -27.72
N ASP A 394 -4.03 5.55 -28.10
CA ASP A 394 -3.75 4.42 -27.22
C ASP A 394 -2.55 4.77 -26.33
N PRO A 395 -2.70 4.79 -24.99
CA PRO A 395 -1.58 5.01 -24.07
C PRO A 395 -0.37 4.10 -24.33
N GLU A 396 -0.58 2.84 -24.71
CA GLU A 396 0.50 1.87 -24.89
C GLU A 396 1.32 2.11 -26.18
N GLU A 397 0.79 2.91 -27.11
CA GLU A 397 1.46 3.29 -28.35
C GLU A 397 2.20 4.64 -28.26
N ILE A 398 2.11 5.35 -27.12
CA ILE A 398 2.77 6.65 -26.94
C ILE A 398 4.29 6.46 -26.81
N ASP A 399 5.03 7.12 -27.70
CA ASP A 399 6.49 7.06 -27.79
C ASP A 399 7.14 8.46 -27.85
N GLU A 400 8.47 8.50 -28.05
CA GLU A 400 9.24 9.75 -28.13
C GLU A 400 8.85 10.64 -29.32
N ASP A 401 8.24 10.09 -30.37
CA ASP A 401 7.82 10.81 -31.57
C ASP A 401 6.38 11.34 -31.45
N THR A 402 5.62 10.89 -30.45
CA THR A 402 4.26 11.32 -30.20
C THR A 402 4.22 12.77 -29.72
N PRO A 403 3.52 13.70 -30.42
CA PRO A 403 3.53 15.10 -30.07
C PRO A 403 2.86 15.35 -28.73
N MET A 404 3.61 15.96 -27.79
CA MET A 404 3.13 16.29 -26.45
C MET A 404 3.31 17.77 -26.15
N THR A 405 2.28 18.43 -25.61
CA THR A 405 2.35 19.84 -25.22
C THR A 405 1.72 20.13 -23.86
N GLY A 406 2.20 21.19 -23.22
CA GLY A 406 1.74 21.59 -21.90
C GLY A 406 2.22 20.65 -20.80
N HIS A 407 1.38 20.48 -19.77
CA HIS A 407 1.67 19.62 -18.63
C HIS A 407 0.39 18.93 -18.14
N GLY A 408 0.55 17.89 -17.32
CA GLY A 408 -0.55 17.20 -16.68
C GLY A 408 -1.09 17.91 -15.44
N TRP A 409 -2.18 17.39 -14.90
CA TRP A 409 -2.85 17.89 -13.71
C TRP A 409 -3.20 16.74 -12.79
N PHE A 410 -3.03 16.96 -11.48
CA PHE A 410 -3.82 16.24 -10.50
C PHE A 410 -5.01 17.08 -10.07
N ALA A 411 -6.15 16.43 -9.88
CA ALA A 411 -7.35 17.01 -9.29
C ALA A 411 -8.05 15.98 -8.39
N VAL A 412 -8.95 16.42 -7.53
CA VAL A 412 -9.64 15.56 -6.54
C VAL A 412 -11.16 15.69 -6.62
N THR A 413 -11.89 14.63 -6.29
CA THR A 413 -13.36 14.59 -6.37
C THR A 413 -14.08 15.32 -5.23
N ALA A 414 -13.34 15.91 -4.28
CA ALA A 414 -13.91 16.66 -3.16
C ALA A 414 -13.18 17.99 -2.95
N PRO A 415 -13.90 19.12 -2.90
CA PRO A 415 -13.27 20.43 -2.76
C PRO A 415 -12.62 20.60 -1.39
N GLY A 416 -11.40 21.13 -1.36
CA GLY A 416 -10.65 21.40 -0.14
C GLY A 416 -10.04 20.17 0.52
N ALA A 417 -10.10 19.00 -0.12
CA ALA A 417 -9.45 17.79 0.38
C ALA A 417 -7.92 17.87 0.23
N GLY A 418 -7.42 18.61 -0.76
CA GLY A 418 -5.99 18.71 -1.04
C GLY A 418 -5.39 17.41 -1.58
N HIS A 419 -4.07 17.42 -1.81
CA HIS A 419 -3.34 16.27 -2.38
C HIS A 419 -2.47 15.54 -1.36
N GLY A 420 -2.28 16.11 -0.18
CA GLY A 420 -1.37 15.54 0.80
C GLY A 420 -1.96 14.41 1.63
N VAL A 421 -3.28 14.19 1.57
CA VAL A 421 -4.02 13.09 2.21
C VAL A 421 -3.82 11.73 1.54
N PHE A 422 -3.38 11.71 0.29
CA PHE A 422 -3.19 10.47 -0.47
C PHE A 422 -1.86 9.82 -0.07
N PRO A 423 -1.87 8.53 0.32
CA PRO A 423 -0.64 7.81 0.65
C PRO A 423 0.23 7.59 -0.58
N GLY A 424 1.46 7.13 -0.34
CA GLY A 424 2.43 6.86 -1.40
C GLY A 424 3.26 8.07 -1.84
N ALA A 425 4.51 7.81 -2.19
CA ALA A 425 5.38 8.80 -2.81
C ALA A 425 5.06 8.91 -4.31
N LEU A 426 4.96 10.15 -4.80
CA LEU A 426 4.87 10.45 -6.21
C LEU A 426 6.28 10.50 -6.82
N SER A 427 6.45 9.89 -7.99
CA SER A 427 7.64 10.06 -8.82
C SER A 427 7.66 11.50 -9.38
N ILE A 428 8.70 12.31 -9.12
CA ILE A 428 8.79 13.72 -9.57
C ILE A 428 9.93 13.97 -10.54
#